data_AF-A0AAN5C8S1-F1
#
_entry.id   AF-A0AAN5C8S1-F1
#
_cell.length_a   1.000
_cell.length_b   1.000
_cell.length_c   1.000
_cell.angle_alpha   90.00
_cell.angle_beta   90.00
_cell.angle_gamma   90.00
#
_symmetry.space_group_name_H-M   'P 1'
#
loop_
_entity.id
_entity.type
_entity.pdbx_description
1 polymer ?
#
loop_
_entity_poly.entity_id
_entity_poly.type
_entity_poly.pdbx_seq_one_letter_code
_entity_poly.pdbx_strand_id
1 'polypeptide(L)'
;FQMALLTQEKITQRLQGLDEKPESIQTCSAWLLHHAKPQNLDIIFDTWLREVYREKSSKRLITLIWVANDVSQNSRKKGCEVANAFAPRIESALKHIRKNPQDDQVDKCVNRCVEVWESRRIFSREQLVRFESALGLKRTASQPSTSLLPESPEKAVQKPPQFDNEKMSQLERATREMAEVLRRLEKAPSSDEKIRTKLAQFPESTGNASYLQHVRNEKEARSILERTKEAAPLCKEYCDSLANEVLDRRNLQNHLNEVLDTVKLITTRNNTIIEELKKREKTMKNHLDQVERAYDSLPDFSEMELDFQHTNLPSLKDLFN
;
A
#
# COMPACT_ATOMS: atom_id res chain seq x y z
N PHE A 1 -30.13 0.19 -17.94
CA PHE A 1 -30.13 -0.18 -16.51
C PHE A 1 -29.58 0.97 -15.70
N GLN A 2 -30.45 1.70 -15.00
CA GLN A 2 -30.08 2.83 -14.15
C GLN A 2 -29.34 2.26 -12.94
N MET A 3 -28.01 2.45 -12.85
CA MET A 3 -27.29 2.12 -11.61
C MET A 3 -27.87 3.02 -10.52
N ALA A 4 -28.63 2.43 -9.59
CA ALA A 4 -29.17 3.17 -8.46
C ALA A 4 -28.01 3.84 -7.72
N LEU A 5 -28.02 5.18 -7.67
CA LEU A 5 -27.01 5.94 -6.94
C LEU A 5 -26.99 5.47 -5.48
N LEU A 6 -25.79 5.27 -4.95
CA LEU A 6 -25.61 5.01 -3.52
C LEU A 6 -25.85 6.34 -2.79
N THR A 7 -26.87 6.41 -1.95
CA THR A 7 -27.18 7.59 -1.16
C THR A 7 -26.86 7.36 0.31
N GLN A 8 -26.64 8.44 1.02
CA GLN A 8 -26.39 8.42 2.46
C GLN A 8 -27.56 7.76 3.21
N GLU A 9 -28.83 7.97 2.81
CA GLU A 9 -29.96 7.33 3.47
C GLU A 9 -29.92 5.81 3.35
N LYS A 10 -29.55 5.26 2.18
CA LYS A 10 -29.45 3.81 1.99
C LYS A 10 -28.40 3.20 2.91
N ILE A 11 -27.24 3.86 3.04
CA ILE A 11 -26.17 3.41 3.94
C ILE A 11 -26.64 3.52 5.40
N THR A 12 -27.30 4.63 5.76
CA THR A 12 -27.84 4.86 7.11
C THR A 12 -28.86 3.79 7.47
N GLN A 13 -29.83 3.49 6.61
CA GLN A 13 -30.82 2.42 6.82
C GLN A 13 -30.14 1.07 6.99
N ARG A 14 -29.10 0.78 6.19
CA ARG A 14 -28.34 -0.47 6.30
C ARG A 14 -27.61 -0.59 7.64
N LEU A 15 -26.99 0.49 8.11
CA LEU A 15 -26.30 0.55 9.41
C LEU A 15 -27.28 0.55 10.60
N GLN A 16 -28.48 1.10 10.43
CA GLN A 16 -29.52 1.08 11.47
C GLN A 16 -30.17 -0.30 11.63
N GLY A 17 -30.22 -1.10 10.56
CA GLY A 17 -30.72 -2.48 10.60
C GLY A 17 -29.73 -3.52 11.15
N LEU A 18 -28.57 -3.10 11.67
CA LEU A 18 -27.59 -4.00 12.28
C LEU A 18 -28.11 -4.57 13.61
N ASP A 19 -27.87 -5.87 13.83
CA ASP A 19 -28.07 -6.53 15.11
C ASP A 19 -26.73 -7.04 15.68
N GLU A 20 -26.75 -7.59 16.90
CA GLU A 20 -25.54 -8.10 17.57
C GLU A 20 -25.01 -9.42 16.96
N LYS A 21 -25.69 -10.00 15.96
CA LYS A 21 -25.31 -11.30 15.39
C LYS A 21 -24.16 -11.18 14.40
N PRO A 22 -23.18 -12.10 14.42
CA PRO A 22 -22.08 -12.11 13.47
C PRO A 22 -22.52 -12.10 11.99
N GLU A 23 -23.60 -12.82 11.65
CA GLU A 23 -24.12 -12.91 10.29
C GLU A 23 -24.63 -11.56 9.78
N SER A 24 -25.25 -10.76 10.65
CA SER A 24 -25.75 -9.42 10.30
C SER A 24 -24.60 -8.46 10.01
N ILE A 25 -23.57 -8.50 10.86
CA ILE A 25 -22.33 -7.72 10.69
C ILE A 25 -21.63 -8.09 9.38
N GLN A 26 -21.45 -9.39 9.10
CA GLN A 26 -20.82 -9.88 7.87
C GLN A 26 -21.63 -9.48 6.61
N THR A 27 -22.95 -9.61 6.67
CA THR A 27 -23.85 -9.28 5.56
C THR A 27 -23.88 -7.78 5.28
N CYS A 28 -23.76 -6.94 6.32
CA CYS A 28 -23.60 -5.50 6.18
C CYS A 28 -22.23 -5.14 5.60
N SER A 29 -21.15 -5.69 6.17
CA SER A 29 -19.77 -5.49 5.71
C SER A 29 -19.59 -5.86 4.23
N ALA A 30 -20.07 -7.03 3.82
CA ALA A 30 -20.03 -7.47 2.42
C ALA A 30 -20.79 -6.51 1.49
N TRP A 31 -21.94 -6.00 1.94
CA TRP A 31 -22.71 -5.02 1.17
C TRP A 31 -21.97 -3.69 1.04
N LEU A 32 -21.32 -3.20 2.10
CA LEU A 32 -20.48 -1.99 2.05
C LEU A 32 -19.29 -2.19 1.09
N LEU A 33 -18.57 -3.32 1.19
CA LEU A 33 -17.44 -3.65 0.32
C LEU A 33 -17.83 -3.86 -1.15
N HIS A 34 -19.06 -4.31 -1.42
CA HIS A 34 -19.59 -4.38 -2.78
C HIS A 34 -19.72 -2.98 -3.40
N HIS A 35 -20.15 -1.99 -2.61
CA HIS A 35 -20.38 -0.61 -3.06
C HIS A 35 -19.15 0.30 -2.89
N ALA A 36 -18.09 -0.16 -2.22
CA ALA A 36 -16.81 0.53 -1.99
C ALA A 36 -15.97 0.67 -3.27
N LYS A 37 -16.52 1.36 -4.27
CA LYS A 37 -15.78 1.87 -5.44
C LYS A 37 -15.16 3.24 -5.09
N PRO A 38 -14.08 3.68 -5.76
CA PRO A 38 -13.38 4.93 -5.41
C PRO A 38 -14.30 6.14 -5.21
N GLN A 39 -15.29 6.34 -6.07
CA GLN A 39 -16.26 7.44 -6.00
C GLN A 39 -17.24 7.39 -4.81
N ASN A 40 -17.36 6.24 -4.15
CA ASN A 40 -18.32 6.00 -3.06
C ASN A 40 -17.63 5.88 -1.68
N LEU A 41 -16.29 5.88 -1.61
CA LEU A 41 -15.58 5.62 -0.35
C LEU A 41 -15.90 6.68 0.70
N ASP A 42 -15.87 7.96 0.33
CA ASP A 42 -16.14 9.06 1.25
C ASP A 42 -17.56 8.97 1.80
N ILE A 43 -18.59 8.85 0.95
CA ILE A 43 -19.98 8.76 1.42
C ILE A 43 -20.21 7.53 2.31
N ILE A 44 -19.57 6.39 2.06
CA ILE A 44 -19.67 5.20 2.90
C ILE A 44 -19.08 5.45 4.28
N PHE A 45 -17.81 5.88 4.34
CA PHE A 45 -17.09 6.01 5.61
C PHE A 45 -17.53 7.23 6.42
N ASP A 46 -17.93 8.32 5.77
CA ASP A 46 -18.49 9.49 6.44
C ASP A 46 -19.88 9.21 7.02
N THR A 47 -20.68 8.37 6.35
CA THR A 47 -21.97 7.93 6.91
C THR A 47 -21.76 7.04 8.12
N TRP A 48 -20.82 6.08 8.06
CA TRP A 48 -20.47 5.26 9.22
C TRP A 48 -19.99 6.11 10.40
N LEU A 49 -19.08 7.07 10.16
CA LEU A 49 -18.55 7.94 11.21
C LEU A 49 -19.67 8.79 11.84
N ARG A 50 -20.61 9.25 11.04
CA ARG A 50 -21.77 10.00 11.52
C ARG A 50 -22.67 9.16 12.41
N GLU A 51 -22.91 7.90 12.07
CA GLU A 51 -23.65 6.98 12.93
C GLU A 51 -22.92 6.76 14.25
N VAL A 52 -21.58 6.62 14.23
CA VAL A 52 -20.76 6.54 15.46
C VAL A 52 -20.91 7.78 16.32
N TYR A 53 -20.87 8.99 15.74
CA TYR A 53 -21.02 10.24 16.50
C TYR A 53 -22.40 10.46 17.11
N ARG A 54 -23.43 9.83 16.55
CA ARG A 54 -24.82 9.94 17.03
C ARG A 54 -25.17 8.85 18.03
N GLU A 55 -24.37 7.80 18.10
CA GLU A 55 -24.70 6.62 18.90
C GLU A 55 -24.51 6.88 20.40
N LYS A 56 -25.47 6.42 21.20
CA LYS A 56 -25.44 6.51 22.66
C LYS A 56 -25.49 5.14 23.34
N SER A 57 -25.88 4.09 22.61
CA SER A 57 -25.92 2.72 23.10
C SER A 57 -24.56 2.05 22.89
N SER A 58 -23.91 1.65 23.99
CA SER A 58 -22.67 0.88 23.97
C SER A 58 -22.76 -0.35 23.06
N LYS A 59 -23.90 -1.05 23.08
CA LYS A 59 -24.13 -2.24 22.25
C LYS A 59 -24.13 -1.93 20.77
N ARG A 60 -24.88 -0.90 20.34
CA ARG A 60 -24.94 -0.50 18.93
C ARG A 60 -23.60 0.07 18.46
N LEU A 61 -22.90 0.80 19.32
CA LEU A 61 -21.57 1.32 19.05
C LEU A 61 -20.57 0.17 18.83
N ILE A 62 -20.59 -0.86 19.68
CA ILE A 62 -19.79 -2.09 19.51
C ILE A 62 -20.09 -2.75 18.16
N THR A 63 -21.37 -2.88 17.77
CA THR A 63 -21.74 -3.44 16.47
C THR A 63 -21.19 -2.61 15.30
N LEU A 64 -21.23 -1.27 15.39
CA LEU A 64 -20.64 -0.38 14.37
C LEU A 64 -19.12 -0.54 14.27
N ILE A 65 -18.44 -0.71 15.41
CA ILE A 65 -16.98 -0.97 15.46
C ILE A 65 -16.66 -2.35 14.85
N TRP A 66 -17.47 -3.37 15.12
CA TRP A 66 -17.28 -4.69 14.53
C TRP A 66 -17.47 -4.69 13.01
N VAL A 67 -18.44 -3.92 12.48
CA VAL A 67 -18.56 -3.70 11.04
C VAL A 67 -17.31 -3.02 10.49
N ALA A 68 -16.79 -2.00 11.16
CA ALA A 68 -15.55 -1.34 10.71
C ALA A 68 -14.36 -2.30 10.68
N ASN A 69 -14.26 -3.17 11.69
CA ASN A 69 -13.24 -4.20 11.77
C ASN A 69 -13.38 -5.23 10.64
N ASP A 70 -14.58 -5.74 10.38
CA ASP A 70 -14.81 -6.73 9.32
C ASP A 70 -14.57 -6.15 7.92
N VAL A 71 -15.04 -4.92 7.67
CA VAL A 71 -14.77 -4.18 6.41
C VAL A 71 -13.27 -3.98 6.23
N SER A 72 -12.55 -3.56 7.27
CA SER A 72 -11.11 -3.32 7.21
C SER A 72 -10.34 -4.62 6.92
N GLN A 73 -10.74 -5.73 7.54
CA GLN A 73 -10.13 -7.05 7.32
C GLN A 73 -10.38 -7.60 5.91
N ASN A 74 -11.63 -7.51 5.44
CA ASN A 74 -12.04 -8.07 4.16
C ASN A 74 -11.72 -7.17 2.97
N SER A 75 -11.40 -5.89 3.21
CA SER A 75 -10.98 -4.96 2.15
C SER A 75 -9.66 -5.34 1.46
N ARG A 76 -8.80 -6.16 2.10
CA ARG A 76 -7.53 -6.64 1.51
C ARG A 76 -7.70 -7.31 0.15
N LYS A 77 -8.84 -7.97 -0.08
CA LYS A 77 -9.18 -8.60 -1.38
C LYS A 77 -9.45 -7.57 -2.50
N LYS A 78 -9.74 -6.32 -2.15
CA LYS A 78 -10.07 -5.21 -3.07
C LYS A 78 -8.92 -4.20 -3.24
N GLY A 79 -7.84 -4.31 -2.46
CA GLY A 79 -6.70 -3.39 -2.45
C GLY A 79 -6.63 -2.53 -1.19
N CYS A 80 -5.52 -1.83 -1.00
CA CYS A 80 -5.28 -0.99 0.20
C CYS A 80 -6.06 0.33 0.21
N GLU A 81 -6.65 0.75 -0.91
CA GLU A 81 -7.38 2.01 -1.06
C GLU A 81 -8.55 2.13 -0.09
N VAL A 82 -9.32 1.05 0.08
CA VAL A 82 -10.49 1.02 0.97
C VAL A 82 -10.08 1.21 2.43
N ALA A 83 -9.02 0.50 2.88
CA ALA A 83 -8.49 0.65 4.23
C ALA A 83 -7.90 2.06 4.44
N ASN A 84 -7.14 2.57 3.48
CA ASN A 84 -6.53 3.90 3.56
C ASN A 84 -7.57 5.03 3.62
N ALA A 85 -8.66 4.93 2.84
CA ALA A 85 -9.76 5.89 2.89
C ALA A 85 -10.52 5.83 4.21
N PHE A 86 -10.59 4.66 4.85
CA PHE A 86 -11.31 4.46 6.10
C PHE A 86 -10.51 4.93 7.33
N ALA A 87 -9.18 4.78 7.32
CA ALA A 87 -8.29 5.13 8.41
C ALA A 87 -8.55 6.51 9.08
N PRO A 88 -8.69 7.64 8.36
CA PRO A 88 -8.96 8.94 9.00
C PRO A 88 -10.32 9.00 9.71
N ARG A 89 -11.31 8.23 9.25
CA ARG A 89 -12.63 8.14 9.91
C ARG A 89 -12.55 7.27 11.15
N ILE A 90 -11.79 6.17 11.11
CA ILE A 90 -11.48 5.35 12.29
C ILE A 90 -10.79 6.22 13.35
N GLU A 91 -9.73 6.94 13.01
CA GLU A 91 -9.03 7.82 13.95
C GLU A 91 -10.00 8.83 14.62
N SER A 92 -10.89 9.43 13.83
CA SER A 92 -11.88 10.38 14.30
C SER A 92 -12.95 9.74 15.20
N ALA A 93 -13.35 8.49 14.91
CA ALA A 93 -14.24 7.70 15.76
C ALA A 93 -13.57 7.35 17.10
N LEU A 94 -12.32 6.90 17.09
CA LEU A 94 -11.57 6.56 18.30
C LEU A 94 -11.43 7.77 19.24
N LYS A 95 -11.10 8.95 18.68
CA LYS A 95 -11.05 10.21 19.46
C LYS A 95 -12.41 10.55 20.08
N HIS A 96 -13.50 10.30 19.36
CA HIS A 96 -14.85 10.57 19.85
C HIS A 96 -15.24 9.62 20.98
N ILE A 97 -14.99 8.32 20.82
CA ILE A 97 -15.23 7.29 21.86
C ILE A 97 -14.43 7.64 23.11
N ARG A 98 -13.15 7.98 22.96
CA ARG A 98 -12.28 8.35 24.09
C ARG A 98 -12.74 9.60 24.85
N LYS A 99 -13.35 10.56 24.15
CA LYS A 99 -13.88 11.82 24.72
C LYS A 99 -15.25 11.66 25.36
N ASN A 100 -16.02 10.64 24.97
CA ASN A 100 -17.36 10.37 25.46
C ASN A 100 -17.36 8.99 26.13
N PRO A 101 -17.01 8.91 27.43
CA PRO A 101 -16.89 7.65 28.15
C PRO A 101 -18.13 6.77 27.94
N GLN A 102 -17.90 5.51 27.59
CA GLN A 102 -18.92 4.49 27.41
C GLN A 102 -18.69 3.36 28.44
N ASP A 103 -19.45 2.28 28.31
CA ASP A 103 -19.18 1.02 29.00
C ASP A 103 -17.76 0.51 28.68
N ASP A 104 -17.06 -0.04 29.68
CA ASP A 104 -15.76 -0.72 29.56
C ASP A 104 -15.72 -1.75 28.41
N GLN A 105 -16.87 -2.33 28.06
CA GLN A 105 -16.98 -3.25 26.92
C GLN A 105 -16.65 -2.59 25.58
N VAL A 106 -16.97 -1.31 25.42
CA VAL A 106 -16.63 -0.54 24.21
C VAL A 106 -15.11 -0.37 24.12
N ASP A 107 -14.47 0.02 25.21
CA ASP A 107 -13.01 0.19 25.25
C ASP A 107 -12.28 -1.13 24.99
N LYS A 108 -12.74 -2.23 25.59
CA LYS A 108 -12.22 -3.57 25.30
C LYS A 108 -12.40 -3.96 23.83
N CYS A 109 -13.58 -3.69 23.25
CA CYS A 109 -13.86 -3.97 21.84
C CYS A 109 -12.93 -3.18 20.91
N VAL A 110 -12.75 -1.89 21.18
CA VAL A 110 -11.89 -1.01 20.39
C VAL A 110 -10.42 -1.41 20.49
N ASN A 111 -9.91 -1.65 21.71
CA ASN A 111 -8.54 -2.11 21.92
C ASN A 111 -8.27 -3.43 21.20
N ARG A 112 -9.22 -4.38 21.31
CA ARG A 112 -9.16 -5.65 20.58
C ARG A 112 -9.10 -5.45 19.06
N CYS A 113 -9.87 -4.52 18.51
CA CYS A 113 -9.83 -4.21 17.07
C CYS A 113 -8.45 -3.67 16.66
N VAL A 114 -7.85 -2.76 17.45
CA VAL A 114 -6.51 -2.23 17.18
C VAL A 114 -5.44 -3.34 17.23
N GLU A 115 -5.48 -4.23 18.21
CA GLU A 115 -4.60 -5.41 18.29
C GLU A 115 -4.75 -6.34 17.07
N VAL A 116 -6.00 -6.57 16.64
CA VAL A 116 -6.28 -7.38 15.44
C VAL A 116 -5.73 -6.70 14.19
N TRP A 117 -5.85 -5.37 14.10
CA TRP A 117 -5.29 -4.60 12.99
C TRP A 117 -3.77 -4.59 12.95
N GLU A 118 -3.11 -4.53 14.11
CA GLU A 118 -1.65 -4.65 14.24
C GLU A 118 -1.19 -6.05 13.85
N SER A 119 -1.78 -7.10 14.47
CA SER A 119 -1.40 -8.50 14.23
C SER A 119 -1.62 -8.94 12.78
N ARG A 120 -2.71 -8.49 12.14
CA ARG A 120 -3.03 -8.84 10.74
C ARG A 120 -2.44 -7.86 9.72
N ARG A 121 -1.70 -6.83 10.17
CA ARG A 121 -1.08 -5.78 9.34
C ARG A 121 -2.06 -5.13 8.36
N ILE A 122 -3.23 -4.75 8.87
CA ILE A 122 -4.31 -4.16 8.05
C ILE A 122 -4.04 -2.68 7.78
N PHE A 123 -3.53 -1.99 8.78
CA PHE A 123 -3.10 -0.60 8.69
C PHE A 123 -1.57 -0.51 8.84
N SER A 124 -1.00 0.55 8.29
CA SER A 124 0.42 0.88 8.46
C SER A 124 0.75 1.19 9.93
N ARG A 125 2.03 1.10 10.28
CA ARG A 125 2.50 1.43 11.63
C ARG A 125 2.15 2.87 12.03
N GLU A 126 2.25 3.81 11.09
CA GLU A 126 1.93 5.21 11.33
C GLU A 126 0.44 5.40 11.68
N GLN A 127 -0.46 4.75 10.93
CA GLN A 127 -1.89 4.76 11.22
C GLN A 127 -2.20 4.13 12.58
N LEU A 128 -1.57 3.00 12.92
CA LEU A 128 -1.75 2.35 14.21
C LEU A 128 -1.29 3.24 15.38
N VAL A 129 -0.17 3.95 15.24
CA VAL A 129 0.29 4.91 16.25
C VAL A 129 -0.72 6.05 16.43
N ARG A 130 -1.34 6.54 15.35
CA ARG A 130 -2.41 7.54 15.43
C ARG A 130 -3.66 6.98 16.13
N PHE A 131 -3.99 5.71 15.91
CA PHE A 131 -5.11 5.04 16.60
C PHE A 131 -4.84 4.85 18.09
N GLU A 132 -3.65 4.36 18.46
CA GLU A 132 -3.19 4.24 19.85
C GLU A 132 -3.24 5.61 20.56
N SER A 133 -2.71 6.65 19.89
CA SER A 133 -2.75 8.03 20.39
C SER A 133 -4.18 8.56 20.54
N ALA A 134 -5.06 8.28 19.59
CA ALA A 134 -6.48 8.65 19.65
C ALA A 134 -7.22 8.02 20.84
N LEU A 135 -6.80 6.82 21.26
CA LEU A 135 -7.32 6.15 22.46
C LEU A 135 -6.65 6.61 23.76
N GLY A 136 -5.61 7.45 23.67
CA GLY A 136 -4.82 7.84 24.82
C GLY A 136 -3.95 6.71 25.38
N LEU A 137 -3.72 5.65 24.60
CA LEU A 137 -2.77 4.59 24.91
C LEU A 137 -1.36 5.17 24.71
N LYS A 138 -0.79 5.74 25.78
CA LYS A 138 0.64 6.07 25.78
C LYS A 138 1.41 4.76 25.87
N ARG A 139 2.04 4.34 24.77
CA ARG A 139 3.21 3.45 24.89
C ARG A 139 4.27 4.23 25.67
N THR A 140 4.38 3.97 26.96
CA THR A 140 5.56 4.40 27.73
C THR A 140 6.75 3.73 27.08
N ALA A 141 7.68 4.53 26.59
CA ALA A 141 8.99 4.07 26.15
C ALA A 141 9.78 3.63 27.40
N SER A 142 9.40 2.51 28.02
CA SER A 142 10.16 1.75 29.03
C SER A 142 9.27 0.62 29.59
N GLN A 143 9.39 -0.57 28.99
CA GLN A 143 9.59 -1.81 29.76
C GLN A 143 10.44 -2.75 28.90
N PRO A 144 11.72 -2.95 29.26
CA PRO A 144 12.40 -4.21 29.01
C PRO A 144 11.71 -5.27 29.86
N SER A 145 11.25 -6.36 29.25
CA SER A 145 10.84 -7.54 30.00
C SER A 145 12.07 -8.14 30.67
N THR A 146 12.35 -7.77 31.93
CA THR A 146 13.27 -8.52 32.78
C THR A 146 12.50 -9.69 33.38
N SER A 147 12.48 -10.80 32.64
CA SER A 147 12.29 -12.14 33.18
C SER A 147 13.60 -12.87 32.96
N LEU A 148 14.52 -12.74 33.90
CA LEU A 148 15.75 -13.53 33.95
C LEU A 148 15.41 -14.92 34.49
N LEU A 149 14.98 -15.80 33.60
CA LEU A 149 15.30 -17.22 33.68
C LEU A 149 16.11 -17.54 32.41
N PRO A 150 17.13 -18.41 32.49
CA PRO A 150 18.02 -18.67 31.38
C PRO A 150 17.28 -19.45 30.28
N GLU A 151 16.66 -18.74 29.35
CA GLU A 151 16.22 -19.34 28.09
C GLU A 151 17.43 -19.54 27.18
N SER A 152 17.66 -20.82 26.88
CA SER A 152 18.58 -21.38 25.91
C SER A 152 18.72 -20.54 24.63
N PRO A 153 19.94 -20.37 24.09
CA PRO A 153 20.23 -19.43 23.01
C PRO A 153 19.84 -19.98 21.63
N GLU A 154 18.55 -20.24 21.38
CA GLU A 154 18.13 -20.77 20.07
C GLU A 154 16.95 -20.08 19.39
N LYS A 155 16.24 -19.11 19.99
CA LYS A 155 15.09 -18.46 19.32
C LYS A 155 14.96 -16.95 19.56
N ALA A 156 15.99 -16.19 19.21
CA ALA A 156 15.86 -14.73 19.10
C ALA A 156 16.64 -14.14 17.90
N VAL A 157 16.61 -14.82 16.76
CA VAL A 157 16.79 -14.10 15.48
C VAL A 157 15.46 -13.43 15.19
N GLN A 158 15.32 -12.15 15.58
CA GLN A 158 14.29 -11.30 14.99
C GLN A 158 14.50 -11.39 13.48
N LYS A 159 13.57 -12.04 12.78
CA LYS A 159 13.64 -12.12 11.32
C LYS A 159 13.80 -10.68 10.80
N PRO A 160 14.80 -10.39 9.96
CA PRO A 160 14.94 -9.08 9.35
C PRO A 160 13.59 -8.69 8.73
N PRO A 161 13.25 -7.39 8.69
CA PRO A 161 12.00 -6.93 8.08
C PRO A 161 11.85 -7.67 6.77
N GLN A 162 10.82 -8.52 6.71
CA GLN A 162 10.71 -9.56 5.71
C GLN A 162 10.64 -8.87 4.36
N PHE A 163 11.64 -9.10 3.50
CA PHE A 163 11.64 -8.58 2.14
C PHE A 163 10.28 -8.94 1.55
N ASP A 164 9.52 -7.95 1.10
CA ASP A 164 8.21 -8.22 0.52
C ASP A 164 8.48 -8.89 -0.83
N ASN A 165 8.74 -10.19 -0.78
CA ASN A 165 9.18 -11.01 -1.90
C ASN A 165 8.16 -10.93 -3.04
N GLU A 166 6.90 -10.72 -2.67
CA GLU A 166 5.80 -10.45 -3.58
C GLU A 166 5.94 -9.10 -4.30
N LYS A 167 6.32 -8.02 -3.61
CA LYS A 167 6.56 -6.71 -4.23
C LYS A 167 7.82 -6.71 -5.11
N MET A 168 8.86 -7.44 -4.70
CA MET A 168 10.04 -7.63 -5.54
C MET A 168 9.69 -8.44 -6.79
N SER A 169 8.93 -9.53 -6.64
CA SER A 169 8.45 -10.34 -7.77
C SER A 169 7.53 -9.54 -8.71
N GLN A 170 6.68 -8.67 -8.16
CA GLN A 170 5.87 -7.73 -8.93
C GLN A 170 6.76 -6.75 -9.70
N LEU A 171 7.78 -6.17 -9.05
CA LEU A 171 8.73 -5.29 -9.70
C LEU A 171 9.49 -5.98 -10.83
N GLU A 172 9.99 -7.20 -10.60
CA GLU A 172 10.70 -7.99 -11.61
C GLU A 172 9.81 -8.29 -12.82
N ARG A 173 8.54 -8.63 -12.58
CA ARG A 173 7.57 -8.86 -13.65
C ARG A 173 7.30 -7.58 -14.44
N ALA A 174 6.94 -6.49 -13.76
CA ALA A 174 6.65 -5.21 -14.40
C ALA A 174 7.86 -4.68 -15.19
N THR A 175 9.08 -4.87 -14.66
CA THR A 175 10.33 -4.49 -15.33
C THR A 175 10.58 -5.35 -16.58
N ARG A 176 10.27 -6.64 -16.53
CA ARG A 176 10.39 -7.55 -17.68
C ARG A 176 9.39 -7.20 -18.77
N GLU A 177 8.12 -7.02 -18.42
CA GLU A 177 7.06 -6.62 -19.36
C GLU A 177 7.37 -5.25 -19.98
N MET A 178 7.88 -4.30 -19.18
CA MET A 178 8.37 -3.01 -19.67
C MET A 178 9.50 -3.17 -20.70
N ALA A 179 10.49 -4.03 -20.44
CA ALA A 179 11.60 -4.29 -21.36
C ALA A 179 11.11 -4.92 -22.69
N GLU A 180 10.10 -5.78 -22.65
CA GLU A 180 9.47 -6.34 -23.84
C GLU A 180 8.72 -5.30 -24.67
N VAL A 181 7.98 -4.39 -24.02
CA VAL A 181 7.32 -3.25 -24.70
C VAL A 181 8.36 -2.33 -25.33
N LEU A 182 9.45 -2.02 -24.62
CA LEU A 182 10.54 -1.20 -25.16
C LEU A 182 11.20 -1.82 -26.39
N ARG A 183 11.43 -3.14 -26.40
CA ARG A 183 11.94 -3.86 -27.58
C ARG A 183 10.98 -3.79 -28.78
N ARG A 184 9.66 -3.85 -28.53
CA ARG A 184 8.66 -3.69 -29.60
C ARG A 184 8.66 -2.26 -30.15
N LEU A 185 8.76 -1.27 -29.28
CA LEU A 185 8.81 0.15 -29.66
C LEU A 185 10.11 0.56 -30.35
N GLU A 186 11.23 -0.16 -30.14
CA GLU A 186 12.47 0.06 -30.88
C GLU A 186 12.27 -0.11 -32.39
N LYS A 187 11.38 -1.02 -32.79
CA LYS A 187 10.98 -1.26 -34.19
C LYS A 187 9.61 -0.65 -34.53
N ALA A 188 9.25 0.44 -33.86
CA ALA A 188 7.94 1.05 -34.03
C ALA A 188 7.68 1.53 -35.47
N PRO A 189 6.45 1.37 -36.01
CA PRO A 189 6.05 1.84 -37.34
C PRO A 189 6.21 3.34 -37.55
N SER A 190 6.05 4.17 -36.49
CA SER A 190 6.32 5.61 -36.56
C SER A 190 7.76 5.94 -36.97
N SER A 191 8.70 5.05 -36.64
CA SER A 191 10.11 5.15 -37.02
C SER A 191 10.41 4.56 -38.41
N ASP A 192 9.43 3.94 -39.08
CA ASP A 192 9.62 3.36 -40.41
C ASP A 192 9.54 4.45 -41.49
N GLU A 193 10.70 5.04 -41.76
CA GLU A 193 10.90 6.08 -42.76
C GLU A 193 10.47 5.64 -44.17
N LYS A 194 10.60 4.35 -44.51
CA LYS A 194 10.31 3.85 -45.86
C LYS A 194 8.82 3.91 -46.17
N ILE A 195 7.98 3.45 -45.24
CA ILE A 195 6.52 3.47 -45.41
C ILE A 195 6.01 4.90 -45.39
N ARG A 196 6.53 5.75 -44.48
CA ARG A 196 6.17 7.18 -44.42
C ARG A 196 6.48 7.91 -45.72
N THR A 197 7.69 7.71 -46.26
CA THR A 197 8.11 8.32 -47.52
C THR A 197 7.22 7.84 -48.67
N LYS A 198 6.92 6.54 -48.74
CA LYS A 198 6.05 5.97 -49.77
C LYS A 198 4.63 6.52 -49.68
N LEU A 199 4.08 6.66 -48.47
CA LEU A 199 2.75 7.26 -48.27
C LEU A 199 2.72 8.74 -48.66
N ALA A 200 3.78 9.49 -48.36
CA ALA A 200 3.91 10.90 -48.71
C ALA A 200 4.08 11.15 -50.22
N GLN A 201 4.52 10.16 -50.99
CA GLN A 201 4.63 10.25 -52.46
C GLN A 201 3.27 10.16 -53.17
N PHE A 202 2.21 9.69 -52.50
CA PHE A 202 0.90 9.64 -53.12
C PHE A 202 0.31 11.05 -53.30
N PRO A 203 -0.20 11.39 -54.49
CA PRO A 203 -0.79 12.71 -54.75
C PRO A 203 -2.03 13.00 -53.89
N GLU A 204 -2.31 14.26 -53.59
CA GLU A 204 -3.52 14.68 -52.86
C GLU A 204 -4.83 14.27 -53.57
N SER A 205 -4.81 14.16 -54.90
CA SER A 205 -5.93 13.67 -55.71
C SER A 205 -6.36 12.24 -55.37
N THR A 206 -5.50 11.49 -54.67
CA THR A 206 -5.73 10.08 -54.31
C THR A 206 -6.58 9.93 -53.04
N GLY A 207 -6.56 10.94 -52.16
CA GLY A 207 -7.26 10.93 -50.86
C GLY A 207 -8.30 12.03 -50.67
N ASN A 208 -8.29 13.08 -51.50
CA ASN A 208 -9.25 14.18 -51.41
C ASN A 208 -10.33 14.10 -52.51
N ALA A 209 -11.57 13.85 -52.10
CA ALA A 209 -12.72 13.69 -52.99
C ALA A 209 -13.03 14.95 -53.84
N SER A 210 -12.58 16.13 -53.42
CA SER A 210 -12.79 17.39 -54.15
C SER A 210 -12.11 17.39 -55.52
N TYR A 211 -10.99 16.68 -55.66
CA TYR A 211 -10.27 16.57 -56.94
C TYR A 211 -11.05 15.81 -58.01
N LEU A 212 -12.04 14.99 -57.63
CA LEU A 212 -12.90 14.27 -58.58
C LEU A 212 -13.75 15.24 -59.42
N GLN A 213 -14.05 16.43 -58.91
CA GLN A 213 -14.81 17.46 -59.64
C GLN A 213 -14.04 18.02 -60.85
N HIS A 214 -12.72 17.86 -60.88
CA HIS A 214 -11.86 18.37 -61.94
C HIS A 214 -11.43 17.31 -62.95
N VAL A 215 -11.84 16.05 -62.77
CA VAL A 215 -11.53 14.95 -63.68
C VAL A 215 -12.39 15.09 -64.94
N ARG A 216 -11.76 15.32 -66.08
CA ARG A 216 -12.47 15.52 -67.36
C ARG A 216 -12.41 14.32 -68.29
N ASN A 217 -11.49 13.40 -68.05
CA ASN A 217 -11.16 12.30 -68.95
C ASN A 217 -11.18 10.94 -68.23
N GLU A 218 -11.64 9.89 -68.92
CA GLU A 218 -11.67 8.52 -68.39
C GLU A 218 -10.26 8.01 -68.02
N LYS A 219 -9.24 8.40 -68.80
CA LYS A 219 -7.85 8.01 -68.55
C LYS A 219 -7.31 8.56 -67.22
N GLU A 220 -7.66 9.80 -66.88
CA GLU A 220 -7.32 10.42 -65.59
C GLU A 220 -8.05 9.74 -64.43
N ALA A 221 -9.36 9.46 -64.60
CA ALA A 221 -10.16 8.75 -63.61
C ALA A 221 -9.59 7.36 -63.29
N ARG A 222 -9.21 6.58 -64.32
CA ARG A 222 -8.58 5.26 -64.17
C ARG A 222 -7.23 5.36 -63.46
N SER A 223 -6.42 6.37 -63.79
CA SER A 223 -5.10 6.58 -63.20
C SER A 223 -5.15 6.97 -61.72
N ILE A 224 -6.18 7.72 -61.30
CA ILE A 224 -6.45 8.02 -59.89
C ILE A 224 -6.94 6.76 -59.17
N LEU A 225 -7.89 6.01 -59.77
CA LEU A 225 -8.42 4.78 -59.19
C LEU A 225 -7.33 3.73 -58.92
N GLU A 226 -6.40 3.55 -59.86
CA GLU A 226 -5.27 2.62 -59.71
C GLU A 226 -4.37 3.03 -58.54
N ARG A 227 -3.98 4.31 -58.46
CA ARG A 227 -3.20 4.84 -57.33
C ARG A 227 -3.93 4.74 -56.00
N THR A 228 -5.25 4.98 -55.97
CA THR A 228 -6.06 4.84 -54.75
C THR A 228 -6.13 3.37 -54.31
N LYS A 229 -6.23 2.42 -55.24
CA LYS A 229 -6.20 0.98 -54.93
C LYS A 229 -4.85 0.52 -54.38
N GLU A 230 -3.74 1.12 -54.83
CA GLU A 230 -2.41 0.85 -54.28
C GLU A 230 -2.19 1.51 -52.90
N ALA A 231 -2.64 2.74 -52.73
CA ALA A 231 -2.46 3.51 -51.50
C ALA A 231 -3.34 3.03 -50.34
N ALA A 232 -4.58 2.60 -50.62
CA ALA A 232 -5.55 2.20 -49.60
C ALA A 232 -5.06 1.08 -48.65
N PRO A 233 -4.54 -0.07 -49.11
CA PRO A 233 -4.06 -1.11 -48.21
C PRO A 233 -2.84 -0.66 -47.40
N LEU A 234 -1.90 0.07 -48.02
CA LEU A 234 -0.72 0.60 -47.33
C LEU A 234 -1.09 1.58 -46.21
N CYS A 235 -2.03 2.50 -46.47
CA CYS A 235 -2.51 3.45 -45.48
C CYS A 235 -3.22 2.72 -44.33
N LYS A 236 -4.04 1.72 -44.64
CA LYS A 236 -4.72 0.90 -43.63
C LYS A 236 -3.72 0.16 -42.74
N GLU A 237 -2.78 -0.57 -43.33
CA GLU A 237 -1.74 -1.29 -42.58
C GLU A 237 -0.91 -0.34 -41.70
N TYR A 238 -0.57 0.84 -42.21
CA TYR A 238 0.14 1.86 -41.43
C TYR A 238 -0.70 2.40 -40.27
N CYS A 239 -1.99 2.70 -40.48
CA CYS A 239 -2.90 3.16 -39.44
C CYS A 239 -3.10 2.09 -38.35
N ASP A 240 -3.30 0.84 -38.73
CA ASP A 240 -3.46 -0.28 -37.80
C ASP A 240 -2.17 -0.48 -36.98
N SER A 241 -1.02 -0.38 -37.63
CA SER A 241 0.29 -0.47 -36.96
C SER A 241 0.54 0.70 -36.00
N LEU A 242 0.16 1.92 -36.39
CA LEU A 242 0.26 3.10 -35.53
C LEU A 242 -0.69 3.00 -34.32
N ALA A 243 -1.89 2.46 -34.50
CA ALA A 243 -2.82 2.21 -33.40
C ALA A 243 -2.23 1.23 -32.37
N ASN A 244 -1.57 0.16 -32.84
CA ASN A 244 -0.85 -0.78 -31.98
C ASN A 244 0.32 -0.10 -31.24
N GLU A 245 1.08 0.77 -31.93
CA GLU A 245 2.15 1.54 -31.29
C GLU A 245 1.64 2.45 -30.18
N VAL A 246 0.52 3.15 -30.40
CA VAL A 246 -0.12 3.99 -29.37
C VAL A 246 -0.53 3.17 -28.16
N LEU A 247 -1.07 1.96 -28.38
CA LEU A 247 -1.40 1.03 -27.30
C LEU A 247 -0.15 0.60 -26.53
N ASP A 248 0.93 0.25 -27.23
CA ASP A 248 2.20 -0.13 -26.62
C ASP A 248 2.81 1.02 -25.81
N ARG A 249 2.76 2.26 -26.31
CA ARG A 249 3.21 3.46 -25.55
C ARG A 249 2.38 3.67 -24.28
N ARG A 250 1.06 3.47 -24.36
CA ARG A 250 0.18 3.55 -23.18
C ARG A 250 0.49 2.47 -22.16
N ASN A 251 0.74 1.24 -22.62
CA ASN A 251 1.16 0.14 -21.77
C ASN A 251 2.50 0.46 -21.11
N LEU A 252 3.49 0.95 -21.87
CA LEU A 252 4.78 1.37 -21.33
C LEU A 252 4.63 2.40 -20.21
N GLN A 253 3.78 3.42 -20.41
CA GLN A 253 3.52 4.43 -19.39
C GLN A 253 2.94 3.82 -18.10
N ASN A 254 2.01 2.86 -18.21
CA ASN A 254 1.46 2.17 -17.05
C ASN A 254 2.53 1.37 -16.29
N HIS A 255 3.36 0.60 -16.99
CA HIS A 255 4.43 -0.18 -16.37
C HIS A 255 5.49 0.73 -15.72
N LEU A 256 5.83 1.86 -16.36
CA LEU A 256 6.76 2.84 -15.79
C LEU A 256 6.25 3.42 -14.47
N ASN A 257 4.95 3.75 -14.40
CA ASN A 257 4.34 4.26 -13.17
C ASN A 257 4.34 3.19 -12.06
N GLU A 258 4.00 1.94 -12.39
CA GLU A 258 4.01 0.84 -11.42
C GLU A 258 5.42 0.54 -10.89
N VAL A 259 6.42 0.51 -11.78
CA VAL A 259 7.84 0.36 -11.42
C VAL A 259 8.28 1.52 -10.54
N LEU A 260 7.95 2.76 -10.90
CA LEU A 260 8.32 3.95 -10.15
C LEU A 260 7.74 3.94 -8.72
N ASP A 261 6.46 3.64 -8.58
CA ASP A 261 5.79 3.60 -7.28
C ASP A 261 6.35 2.49 -6.40
N THR A 262 6.62 1.32 -6.99
CA THR A 262 7.21 0.19 -6.27
C THR A 262 8.65 0.48 -5.85
N VAL A 263 9.47 1.07 -6.72
CA VAL A 263 10.84 1.49 -6.39
C VAL A 263 10.84 2.53 -5.28
N LYS A 264 9.98 3.57 -5.35
CA LYS A 264 9.84 4.57 -4.27
C LYS A 264 9.51 3.94 -2.93
N LEU A 265 8.59 2.97 -2.92
CA LEU A 265 8.21 2.24 -1.71
C LEU A 265 9.39 1.45 -1.15
N ILE A 266 10.11 0.70 -1.99
CA ILE A 266 11.30 -0.07 -1.61
C ILE A 266 12.41 0.85 -1.09
N THR A 267 12.70 1.95 -1.77
CA THR A 267 13.71 2.94 -1.34
C THR A 267 13.38 3.52 0.02
N THR A 268 12.14 3.95 0.23
CA THR A 268 11.69 4.51 1.52
C THR A 268 11.88 3.50 2.65
N ARG A 269 11.48 2.25 2.42
CA ARG A 269 11.67 1.16 3.37
C ARG A 269 13.15 0.89 3.66
N ASN A 270 13.99 0.79 2.63
CA ASN A 270 15.42 0.53 2.79
C ASN A 270 16.10 1.65 3.59
N ASN A 271 15.70 2.90 3.38
CA ASN A 271 16.19 4.03 4.18
C ASN A 271 15.83 3.87 5.66
N THR A 272 14.60 3.47 5.99
CA THR A 272 14.20 3.19 7.39
C THR A 272 15.04 2.08 8.01
N ILE A 273 15.29 0.99 7.27
CA ILE A 273 16.13 -0.12 7.75
C ILE A 273 17.56 0.35 8.00
N ILE A 274 18.12 1.17 7.10
CA ILE A 274 19.46 1.74 7.28
C ILE A 274 19.53 2.58 8.56
N GLU A 275 18.52 3.41 8.84
CA GLU A 275 18.49 4.23 10.05
C GLU A 275 18.37 3.38 11.33
N GLU A 276 17.58 2.30 11.31
CA GLU A 276 17.51 1.35 12.42
C GLU A 276 18.85 0.63 12.66
N LEU A 277 19.52 0.19 11.58
CA LEU A 277 20.82 -0.46 11.66
C LEU A 277 21.90 0.49 12.21
N LYS A 278 21.93 1.74 11.75
CA LYS A 278 22.83 2.77 12.30
C LYS A 278 22.61 3.01 13.79
N LYS A 279 21.34 3.06 14.23
CA LYS A 279 21.01 3.20 15.65
C LYS A 279 21.51 2.01 16.46
N ARG A 280 21.31 0.78 15.95
CA ARG A 280 21.78 -0.45 16.60
C ARG A 280 23.31 -0.50 16.67
N GLU A 281 23.99 -0.11 15.60
CA GLU A 281 25.45 0.01 15.56
C GLU A 281 25.96 0.97 16.65
N LYS A 282 25.34 2.15 16.78
CA LYS A 282 25.69 3.10 17.84
C LYS A 282 25.49 2.53 19.24
N THR A 283 24.40 1.83 19.49
CA THR A 283 24.16 1.16 20.79
C THR A 283 25.20 0.08 21.07
N MET A 284 25.55 -0.75 20.07
CA MET A 284 26.59 -1.77 20.23
C MET A 284 27.96 -1.16 20.52
N LYS A 285 28.32 -0.06 19.85
CA LYS A 285 29.55 0.70 20.15
C LYS A 285 29.55 1.21 21.59
N ASN A 286 28.45 1.80 22.06
CA ASN A 286 28.36 2.25 23.45
C ASN A 286 28.49 1.09 24.45
N HIS A 287 27.91 -0.08 24.16
CA HIS A 287 28.06 -1.26 25.02
C HIS A 287 29.50 -1.77 25.02
N LEU A 288 30.17 -1.75 23.87
CA LEU A 288 31.58 -2.10 23.76
C LEU A 288 32.44 -1.17 24.64
N ASP A 289 32.25 0.14 24.51
CA ASP A 289 32.98 1.13 25.34
C ASP A 289 32.72 0.94 26.84
N GLN A 290 31.50 0.56 27.22
CA GLN A 290 31.15 0.27 28.62
C GLN A 290 31.83 -1.00 29.12
N VAL A 291 31.85 -2.06 28.30
CA VAL A 291 32.50 -3.32 28.63
C VAL A 291 34.02 -3.14 28.72
N GLU A 292 34.63 -2.36 27.84
CA GLU A 292 36.06 -2.05 27.88
C GLU A 292 36.42 -1.30 29.17
N ARG A 293 35.65 -0.26 29.53
CA ARG A 293 35.85 0.44 30.83
C ARG A 293 35.61 -0.46 32.03
N ALA A 294 34.60 -1.32 31.98
CA ALA A 294 34.32 -2.26 33.06
C ALA A 294 35.47 -3.26 33.20
N TYR A 295 36.00 -3.77 32.08
CA TYR A 295 37.15 -4.65 32.05
C TYR A 295 38.39 -3.99 32.65
N ASP A 296 38.71 -2.76 32.25
CA ASP A 296 39.85 -2.01 32.79
C ASP A 296 39.70 -1.68 34.29
N SER A 297 38.46 -1.61 34.79
CA SER A 297 38.17 -1.37 36.21
C SER A 297 38.25 -2.63 37.08
N LEU A 298 38.31 -3.83 36.47
CA LEU A 298 38.40 -5.08 37.22
C LEU A 298 39.83 -5.25 37.76
N PRO A 299 39.98 -5.67 39.04
CA PRO A 299 41.29 -6.00 39.58
C PRO A 299 41.93 -7.14 38.78
N ASP A 300 43.21 -6.98 38.42
CA ASP A 300 43.97 -8.09 37.85
C ASP A 300 44.28 -9.10 38.96
N PHE A 301 43.53 -10.19 38.98
CA PHE A 301 43.69 -11.27 39.97
C PHE A 301 44.94 -12.12 39.74
N SER A 302 45.73 -11.84 38.69
CA SER A 302 47.00 -12.51 38.44
C SER A 302 48.08 -12.19 39.48
N GLU A 303 47.96 -11.04 40.17
CA GLU A 303 48.92 -10.58 41.19
C GLU A 303 48.40 -10.65 42.63
N MET A 304 47.18 -11.14 42.86
CA MET A 304 46.57 -11.15 44.20
C MET A 304 46.79 -12.52 44.87
N GLU A 305 47.73 -12.57 45.84
CA GLU A 305 47.89 -13.72 46.72
C GLU A 305 46.56 -14.02 47.44
N LEU A 306 46.03 -15.21 47.20
CA LEU A 306 44.68 -15.64 47.58
C LEU A 306 44.56 -15.83 49.10
N ASP A 307 44.19 -14.76 49.82
CA ASP A 307 43.73 -14.86 51.21
C ASP A 307 42.20 -14.78 51.25
N PHE A 308 41.56 -15.96 51.14
CA PHE A 308 40.11 -16.16 50.96
C PHE A 308 39.22 -15.75 52.16
N GLN A 309 39.74 -15.02 53.16
CA GLN A 309 38.97 -14.72 54.37
C GLN A 309 38.30 -13.33 54.40
N HIS A 310 38.69 -12.35 53.57
CA HIS A 310 38.19 -10.97 53.75
C HIS A 310 37.77 -10.15 52.54
N THR A 311 37.75 -10.68 51.31
CA THR A 311 37.27 -9.89 50.15
C THR A 311 35.79 -10.15 49.88
N ASN A 312 34.92 -9.29 50.39
CA ASN A 312 33.55 -9.15 49.87
C ASN A 312 33.64 -8.61 48.43
N LEU A 313 33.69 -9.51 47.45
CA LEU A 313 33.63 -9.16 46.04
C LEU A 313 32.34 -8.37 45.76
N PRO A 314 32.39 -7.26 45.01
CA PRO A 314 31.20 -6.51 44.61
C PRO A 314 30.22 -7.44 43.89
N SER A 315 28.93 -7.31 44.18
CA SER A 315 27.96 -8.12 43.49
C SER A 315 27.88 -7.68 42.03
N LEU A 316 27.49 -8.60 41.15
CA LEU A 316 27.26 -8.33 39.73
C LEU A 316 26.30 -7.14 39.49
N LYS A 317 25.46 -6.79 40.46
CA LYS A 317 24.56 -5.62 40.42
C LYS A 317 25.29 -4.29 40.61
N ASP A 318 26.44 -4.30 41.29
CA ASP A 318 27.23 -3.11 41.62
C ASP A 318 28.14 -2.69 40.45
N LEU A 319 28.41 -3.61 39.51
CA LEU A 319 29.23 -3.38 38.32
C LEU A 319 28.46 -2.75 37.13
N PHE A 320 27.12 -2.75 37.17
CA PHE A 320 26.28 -2.37 36.02
C PHE A 320 25.22 -1.29 36.35
N ASN A 321 25.41 -0.50 37.40
CA ASN A 321 24.57 0.68 37.71
C ASN A 321 25.12 1.98 37.13
#